data_AF-A0A7U3WAW1-F1
#
_entry.id   AF-A0A7U3WAW1-F1
#
_cell.length_a   1.000
_cell.length_b   1.000
_cell.length_c   1.000
_cell.angle_alpha   90.00
_cell.angle_beta   90.00
_cell.angle_gamma   90.00
#
_symmetry.space_group_name_H-M   'P 1'
#
loop_
_entity.id
_entity.type
_entity.pdbx_description
1 polymer ?
#
loop_
_entity_poly.entity_id
_entity_poly.type
_entity_poly.pdbx_seq_one_letter_code
_entity_poly.pdbx_strand_id
1 'polypeptide(L)'
;MNAETGADATVNARRVAVSAVFAAVAGAVLWPPGAVYWTAVAATVGEAATLALVVVAAIALGAAFGALTGVRVREFAAGTAGAYLLGMAAIAAARSPDSPVHLFLYGAVAACLVVGVAAARVRAGAPRRSDD
;
A
#
# COMPACT_ATOMS: atom_id res chain seq x y z
N MET A 1 11.78 -11.30 40.05
CA MET A 1 12.27 -10.88 38.72
C MET A 1 11.52 -11.73 37.72
N ASN A 2 10.28 -11.33 37.41
CA ASN A 2 9.36 -12.14 36.61
C ASN A 2 9.54 -11.74 35.16
N ALA A 3 9.96 -12.69 34.34
CA ALA A 3 9.93 -12.58 32.90
C ALA A 3 8.45 -12.49 32.48
N GLU A 4 7.96 -11.27 32.22
CA GLU A 4 6.79 -11.04 31.39
C GLU A 4 7.15 -11.44 29.96
N THR A 5 7.14 -12.75 29.78
CA THR A 5 7.41 -13.45 28.53
C THR A 5 6.25 -13.11 27.59
N GLY A 6 6.54 -12.25 26.61
CA GLY A 6 5.86 -12.16 25.32
C GLY A 6 4.37 -12.43 25.33
N ALA A 7 3.57 -11.51 25.88
CA ALA A 7 2.14 -11.48 25.63
C ALA A 7 1.89 -11.17 24.14
N ASP A 8 1.86 -12.23 23.34
CA ASP A 8 1.17 -12.38 22.07
C ASP A 8 0.98 -11.09 21.26
N ALA A 9 2.03 -10.71 20.53
CA ALA A 9 1.95 -9.79 19.39
C ALA A 9 1.16 -10.42 18.21
N THR A 10 0.14 -11.21 18.49
CA THR A 10 -0.72 -11.87 17.52
C THR A 10 -1.20 -10.87 16.49
N VAL A 11 -0.94 -11.18 15.23
CA VAL A 11 -1.39 -10.41 14.10
C VAL A 11 -2.91 -10.56 14.03
N ASN A 12 -3.65 -9.45 14.12
CA ASN A 12 -5.11 -9.51 14.08
C ASN A 12 -5.59 -9.83 12.65
N ALA A 13 -6.15 -11.03 12.45
CA ALA A 13 -6.58 -11.51 11.14
C ALA A 13 -7.61 -10.58 10.46
N ARG A 14 -8.53 -9.98 11.22
CA ARG A 14 -9.49 -9.01 10.68
C ARG A 14 -8.79 -7.77 10.13
N ARG A 15 -7.77 -7.26 10.84
CA ARG A 15 -6.98 -6.10 10.37
C ARG A 15 -6.16 -6.42 9.12
N VAL A 16 -5.60 -7.63 9.04
CA VAL A 16 -4.92 -8.13 7.84
C VAL A 16 -5.89 -8.21 6.66
N ALA A 17 -7.08 -8.79 6.85
CA ALA A 17 -8.08 -8.91 5.79
C ALA A 17 -8.55 -7.53 5.28
N VAL A 18 -8.86 -6.59 6.19
CA VAL A 18 -9.24 -5.22 5.79
C VAL A 18 -8.10 -4.52 5.04
N SER A 19 -6.85 -4.69 5.50
CA SER A 19 -5.68 -4.12 4.82
C SER A 19 -5.48 -4.72 3.43
N ALA A 20 -5.69 -6.03 3.27
CA ALA A 20 -5.62 -6.71 1.99
C ALA A 20 -6.67 -6.17 1.02
N VAL A 21 -7.93 -6.04 1.45
CA VAL A 21 -9.01 -5.47 0.64
C VAL A 21 -8.68 -4.03 0.23
N PHE A 22 -8.24 -3.20 1.18
CA PHE A 22 -7.85 -1.83 0.89
C PHE A 22 -6.71 -1.76 -0.13
N ALA A 23 -5.64 -2.54 0.07
CA ALA A 23 -4.50 -2.56 -0.84
C ALA A 23 -4.89 -3.02 -2.24
N ALA A 24 -5.76 -4.02 -2.36
CA ALA A 24 -6.29 -4.49 -3.63
C ALA A 24 -7.11 -3.41 -4.35
N VAL A 25 -8.03 -2.75 -3.63
CA VAL A 25 -8.86 -1.67 -4.19
C VAL A 25 -8.01 -0.46 -4.57
N ALA A 26 -7.12 -0.02 -3.68
CA ALA A 26 -6.22 1.10 -3.94
C ALA A 26 -5.33 0.81 -5.15
N GLY A 27 -4.73 -0.38 -5.23
CA GLY A 27 -3.92 -0.80 -6.39
C GLY A 27 -4.72 -0.85 -7.68
N ALA A 28 -5.96 -1.37 -7.65
CA ALA A 28 -6.83 -1.42 -8.83
C ALA A 28 -7.28 -0.03 -9.29
N VAL A 29 -7.53 0.90 -8.38
CA VAL A 29 -7.92 2.29 -8.69
C VAL A 29 -6.72 3.11 -9.13
N LEU A 30 -5.54 2.91 -8.53
CA LEU A 30 -4.32 3.61 -8.92
C LEU A 30 -3.75 3.08 -10.23
N TRP A 31 -3.89 1.79 -10.54
CA TRP A 31 -3.29 1.22 -11.74
C TRP A 31 -4.11 0.03 -12.26
N PRO A 32 -5.28 0.26 -12.86
CA PRO A 32 -6.16 -0.81 -13.29
C PRO A 32 -5.56 -1.58 -14.47
N PRO A 33 -5.77 -2.90 -14.50
CA PRO A 33 -5.16 -3.77 -15.50
C PRO A 33 -5.69 -3.47 -16.90
N GLY A 34 -4.85 -2.84 -17.72
CA GLY A 34 -5.15 -2.50 -19.12
C GLY A 34 -5.75 -1.11 -19.33
N ALA A 35 -5.70 -0.21 -18.34
CA ALA A 35 -6.36 1.08 -18.43
C ALA A 35 -5.49 2.21 -19.02
N VAL A 36 -6.16 2.99 -19.87
CA VAL A 36 -5.65 3.99 -20.80
C VAL A 36 -5.52 5.39 -20.16
N TYR A 37 -6.10 5.64 -18.99
CA TYR A 37 -6.17 7.03 -18.48
C TYR A 37 -4.81 7.58 -18.04
N TRP A 38 -3.91 6.75 -17.51
CA TRP A 38 -2.53 7.21 -17.27
C TRP A 38 -1.79 7.49 -18.57
N THR A 39 -2.17 6.87 -19.69
CA THR A 39 -1.57 7.21 -20.99
C THR A 39 -2.00 8.59 -21.47
N ALA A 40 -3.24 9.01 -21.19
CA ALA A 40 -3.70 10.37 -21.48
C ALA A 40 -3.01 11.41 -20.59
N VAL A 41 -2.80 11.09 -19.30
CA VAL A 41 -2.03 11.95 -18.39
C VAL A 41 -0.56 11.98 -18.81
N ALA A 42 0.05 10.84 -19.12
CA ALA A 42 1.42 10.77 -19.60
C ALA A 42 1.63 11.49 -20.93
N ALA A 43 0.64 11.49 -21.82
CA ALA A 43 0.68 12.26 -23.07
C ALA A 43 0.65 13.77 -22.85
N THR A 44 0.11 14.24 -21.71
CA THR A 44 -0.02 15.68 -21.41
C THR A 44 1.12 16.21 -20.54
N VAL A 45 1.52 15.47 -19.50
CA VAL A 45 2.52 15.91 -18.52
C VAL A 45 3.81 15.10 -18.54
N GLY A 46 3.88 14.07 -19.38
CA GLY A 46 5.02 13.15 -19.47
C GLY A 46 4.92 11.94 -18.54
N GLU A 47 5.59 10.86 -18.94
CA GLU A 47 5.62 9.58 -18.22
C GLU A 47 6.17 9.74 -16.79
N ALA A 48 7.31 10.44 -16.65
CA ALA A 48 7.96 10.61 -15.36
C ALA A 48 7.08 11.37 -14.35
N ALA A 49 6.42 12.44 -14.77
CA ALA A 49 5.51 13.21 -13.92
C ALA A 49 4.28 12.39 -13.53
N THR A 50 3.78 11.57 -14.45
CA THR A 50 2.65 10.67 -14.21
C THR A 50 2.99 9.63 -13.16
N LEU A 51 4.17 8.99 -13.26
CA LEU A 51 4.65 8.04 -12.26
C LEU A 51 4.85 8.71 -10.89
N ALA A 52 5.41 9.92 -10.86
CA ALA A 52 5.55 10.67 -9.62
C ALA A 52 4.19 10.95 -8.96
N LEU A 53 3.17 11.30 -9.74
CA LEU A 53 1.82 11.52 -9.24
C LEU A 53 1.21 10.25 -8.65
N VAL A 54 1.40 9.10 -9.29
CA VAL A 54 0.96 7.78 -8.78
C VAL A 54 1.64 7.44 -7.46
N VAL A 55 2.96 7.65 -7.37
CA VAL A 55 3.72 7.42 -6.14
C VAL A 55 3.20 8.29 -5.00
N VAL A 56 3.02 9.58 -5.25
CA VAL A 56 2.50 10.52 -4.25
C VAL A 56 1.09 10.13 -3.80
N ALA A 57 0.21 9.78 -4.75
CA ALA A 57 -1.15 9.34 -4.44
C ALA A 57 -1.18 8.04 -3.63
N ALA A 58 -0.33 7.06 -3.96
CA ALA A 58 -0.21 5.82 -3.21
C ALA A 58 0.27 6.06 -1.77
N ILE A 59 1.30 6.89 -1.58
CA ILE A 59 1.79 7.27 -0.25
C ILE A 59 0.69 7.99 0.55
N ALA A 60 -0.02 8.93 -0.09
CA ALA A 60 -1.09 9.69 0.54
C ALA A 60 -2.25 8.79 0.99
N LEU A 61 -2.67 7.83 0.15
CA LEU A 61 -3.70 6.86 0.48
C LEU A 61 -3.28 5.95 1.65
N GLY A 62 -2.04 5.45 1.62
CA GLY A 62 -1.49 4.66 2.72
C GLY A 62 -1.47 5.45 4.02
N ALA A 63 -1.02 6.71 3.97
CA ALA A 63 -0.98 7.59 5.13
C ALA A 63 -2.39 7.88 5.69
N ALA A 64 -3.35 8.18 4.81
CA ALA A 64 -4.73 8.42 5.20
C ALA A 64 -5.34 7.18 5.86
N PHE A 65 -5.16 6.00 5.26
CA PHE A 65 -5.65 4.74 5.84
C PHE A 65 -5.02 4.45 7.21
N GLY A 66 -3.70 4.61 7.34
CA GLY A 66 -2.99 4.41 8.59
C GLY A 66 -3.44 5.36 9.70
N ALA A 67 -3.66 6.63 9.35
CA ALA A 67 -4.16 7.65 10.28
C ALA A 67 -5.60 7.36 10.74
N LEU A 68 -6.48 6.94 9.83
CA LEU A 68 -7.90 6.69 10.12
C LEU A 68 -8.15 5.39 10.89
N THR A 69 -7.33 4.36 10.67
CA THR A 69 -7.59 3.02 11.22
C THR A 69 -6.73 2.67 12.43
N GLY A 70 -5.60 3.35 12.62
CA GLY A 70 -4.62 2.98 13.65
C GLY A 70 -4.05 1.56 13.47
N VAL A 71 -4.08 1.02 12.24
CA VAL A 71 -3.53 -0.30 11.93
C VAL A 71 -2.03 -0.34 12.21
N ARG A 72 -1.50 -1.48 12.66
CA ARG A 72 -0.05 -1.62 12.80
C ARG A 72 0.57 -1.80 11.42
N VAL A 73 1.75 -1.23 11.20
CA VAL A 73 2.49 -1.37 9.92
C VAL A 73 2.67 -2.83 9.53
N ARG A 74 2.95 -3.73 10.50
CA ARG A 74 3.08 -5.17 10.26
C ARG A 74 1.79 -5.83 9.75
N GLU A 75 0.63 -5.47 10.30
CA GLU A 75 -0.68 -6.01 9.87
C GLU A 75 -1.01 -5.54 8.45
N PHE A 76 -0.75 -4.26 8.18
CA PHE A 76 -0.97 -3.69 6.86
C PHE A 76 -0.04 -4.30 5.81
N ALA A 77 1.24 -4.44 6.13
CA ALA A 77 2.23 -5.06 5.25
C ALA A 77 1.89 -6.52 4.95
N ALA A 78 1.45 -7.30 5.94
CA ALA A 78 1.01 -8.68 5.74
C ALA A 78 -0.21 -8.77 4.81
N GLY A 79 -1.23 -7.94 5.04
CA GLY A 79 -2.42 -7.88 4.18
C GLY A 79 -2.09 -7.44 2.75
N THR A 80 -1.24 -6.42 2.62
CA THR A 80 -0.77 -5.88 1.34
C THR A 80 0.03 -6.92 0.56
N ALA A 81 0.93 -7.64 1.21
CA ALA A 81 1.69 -8.73 0.59
C ALA A 81 0.76 -9.85 0.11
N GLY A 82 -0.22 -10.26 0.93
CA GLY A 82 -1.23 -11.25 0.53
C GLY A 82 -2.05 -10.80 -0.69
N ALA A 83 -2.53 -9.55 -0.68
CA ALA A 83 -3.27 -8.98 -1.81
C ALA A 83 -2.42 -8.90 -3.08
N TYR A 84 -1.16 -8.51 -2.97
CA TYR A 84 -0.22 -8.47 -4.08
C TYR A 84 -0.03 -9.87 -4.69
N LEU A 85 0.30 -10.87 -3.87
CA LEU A 85 0.53 -12.24 -4.35
C LEU A 85 -0.73 -12.83 -5.00
N LEU A 86 -1.90 -12.65 -4.39
CA LEU A 86 -3.18 -13.11 -4.95
C LEU A 86 -3.51 -12.39 -6.26
N GLY A 87 -3.32 -11.07 -6.31
CA GLY A 87 -3.51 -10.29 -7.54
C GLY A 87 -2.58 -10.75 -8.66
N MET A 88 -1.32 -11.03 -8.34
CA MET A 88 -0.36 -11.53 -9.33
C MET A 88 -0.72 -12.93 -9.82
N ALA A 89 -1.14 -13.82 -8.93
CA ALA A 89 -1.63 -15.15 -9.32
C ALA A 89 -2.86 -15.07 -10.23
N ALA A 90 -3.81 -14.16 -9.93
CA ALA A 90 -4.99 -13.94 -10.75
C ALA A 90 -4.65 -13.38 -12.14
N ILE A 91 -3.73 -12.41 -12.22
CA ILE A 91 -3.26 -11.86 -13.51
C ILE A 91 -2.53 -12.93 -14.32
N ALA A 92 -1.66 -13.71 -13.69
CA ALA A 92 -0.93 -14.79 -14.33
C ALA A 92 -1.89 -15.84 -14.93
N ALA A 93 -2.95 -16.20 -14.20
CA ALA A 93 -3.95 -17.15 -14.65
C ALA A 93 -4.85 -16.61 -15.78
N ALA A 94 -5.16 -15.31 -15.76
CA ALA A 94 -6.16 -14.73 -16.66
C ALA A 94 -5.61 -14.15 -17.97
N ARG A 95 -4.36 -13.67 -17.98
CA ARG A 95 -3.87 -12.78 -19.04
C ARG A 95 -2.62 -13.25 -19.76
N SER A 96 -1.94 -14.34 -19.35
CA SER A 96 -0.61 -14.72 -19.87
C SER A 96 0.29 -13.49 -20.05
N PRO A 97 0.70 -12.82 -18.96
CA PRO A 97 1.28 -11.47 -19.05
C PRO A 97 2.49 -11.41 -19.98
N ASP A 98 2.40 -10.58 -21.01
CA ASP A 98 3.44 -10.41 -22.04
C ASP A 98 4.74 -9.76 -21.50
N SER A 99 4.72 -9.19 -20.29
CA SER A 99 5.89 -8.51 -19.70
C SER A 99 5.88 -8.50 -18.16
N PRO A 100 7.04 -8.70 -17.50
CA PRO A 100 7.17 -8.67 -16.05
C PRO A 100 7.04 -7.26 -15.45
N VAL A 101 6.97 -6.20 -16.26
CA VAL A 101 6.86 -4.81 -15.78
C VAL A 101 5.66 -4.59 -14.84
N HIS A 102 4.54 -5.27 -15.09
CA HIS A 102 3.37 -5.15 -14.22
C HIS A 102 3.65 -5.61 -12.78
N LEU A 103 4.50 -6.64 -12.59
CA LEU A 103 4.90 -7.10 -11.26
C LEU A 103 5.60 -5.98 -10.49
N PHE A 104 6.57 -5.33 -11.13
CA PHE A 104 7.33 -4.25 -10.50
C PHE A 104 6.46 -3.04 -10.17
N LEU A 105 5.55 -2.66 -11.07
CA LEU A 105 4.66 -1.52 -10.84
C LEU A 105 3.67 -1.77 -9.72
N TYR A 106 2.99 -2.92 -9.70
CA TYR A 106 2.08 -3.28 -8.61
C TYR A 106 2.83 -3.44 -7.28
N GLY A 107 4.06 -3.97 -7.31
CA GLY A 107 4.92 -4.07 -6.13
C GLY A 107 5.36 -2.70 -5.61
N ALA A 108 5.69 -1.76 -6.51
CA ALA A 108 6.05 -0.39 -6.14
C ALA A 108 4.87 0.36 -5.50
N VAL A 109 3.65 0.23 -6.05
CA VAL A 109 2.43 0.80 -5.46
C VAL A 109 2.18 0.20 -4.07
N ALA A 110 2.29 -1.12 -3.92
CA ALA A 110 2.18 -1.80 -2.63
C ALA A 110 3.18 -1.27 -1.60
N ALA A 111 4.44 -1.09 -1.99
CA ALA A 111 5.47 -0.51 -1.13
C ALA A 111 5.14 0.93 -0.73
N CYS A 112 4.68 1.75 -1.67
CA CYS A 112 4.28 3.15 -1.41
C CYS A 112 3.14 3.25 -0.39
N LEU A 113 2.14 2.36 -0.47
CA LEU A 113 1.06 2.30 0.52
C LEU A 113 1.60 1.97 1.93
N VAL A 114 2.51 1.00 2.04
CA VAL A 114 3.15 0.63 3.32
C VAL A 114 3.97 1.80 3.88
N VAL A 115 4.72 2.49 3.03
CA VAL A 115 5.47 3.71 3.41
C VAL A 115 4.54 4.79 3.92
N GLY A 116 3.39 5.00 3.26
CA GLY A 116 2.36 5.94 3.72
C GLY A 116 1.87 5.62 5.13
N VAL A 117 1.49 4.35 5.37
CA VAL A 117 1.05 3.89 6.70
C VAL A 117 2.16 4.10 7.74
N ALA A 118 3.40 3.73 7.44
CA ALA A 118 4.54 3.92 8.33
C ALA A 118 4.76 5.41 8.67
N ALA A 119 4.71 6.30 7.68
CA ALA A 119 4.84 7.74 7.87
C ALA A 119 3.72 8.34 8.74
N ALA A 120 2.48 7.85 8.62
CA ALA A 120 1.40 8.25 9.50
C ALA A 120 1.65 7.81 10.96
N ARG A 121 2.22 6.61 11.17
CA ARG A 121 2.52 6.10 12.50
C ARG A 121 3.67 6.83 13.18
N VAL A 122 4.71 7.22 12.43
CA VAL A 122 5.81 8.05 12.94
C VAL A 122 5.28 9.43 13.36
N ARG A 123 4.46 10.07 12.51
CA ARG A 123 3.85 11.38 12.84
C ARG A 123 2.96 11.34 14.07
N ALA A 124 2.19 10.28 14.26
CA ALA A 124 1.34 10.11 15.45
C ALA A 124 2.14 9.83 16.74
N GLY A 125 3.39 9.33 16.63
CA GLY A 125 4.28 9.07 17.76
C GLY A 125 5.21 10.23 18.12
N ALA A 126 5.29 11.26 17.26
CA ALA A 126 6.09 12.45 17.56
C ALA A 126 5.42 13.24 18.71
N PRO A 127 6.16 13.61 19.77
CA PRO A 127 5.62 14.46 20.81
C PRO A 127 5.18 15.79 20.18
N ARG A 128 3.95 16.24 20.50
CA ARG A 128 3.53 17.60 20.15
C ARG A 128 4.51 18.54 20.85
N ARG A 129 5.29 19.33 20.11
CA ARG A 129 5.93 20.52 20.69
C ARG A 129 4.79 21.43 21.12
N SER A 130 4.48 21.39 22.41
CA SER A 130 3.86 22.50 23.11
C SER A 130 4.92 23.60 23.17
N ASP A 131 4.88 24.47 22.16
CA ASP A 131 5.51 25.78 22.25
C ASP A 131 4.55 26.64 23.10
N ASP A 132 4.86 26.71 24.40
CA ASP A 132 4.38 27.74 25.34
C ASP A 132 5.42 28.88 25.40
#